data_AF-A0A930BW00-F1
#
_entry.id   AF-A0A930BW00-F1
#
_cell.length_a   1.000
_cell.length_b   1.000
_cell.length_c   1.000
_cell.angle_alpha   90.00
_cell.angle_beta   90.00
_cell.angle_gamma   90.00
#
_symmetry.space_group_name_H-M   'P 1'
#
loop_
_entity.id
_entity.type
_entity.pdbx_description
1 polymer ?
#
loop_
_entity_poly.entity_id
_entity_poly.type
_entity_poly.pdbx_seq_one_letter_code
_entity_poly.pdbx_strand_id
1 'polypeptide(L)'
;MTAHLLSELISFLDGLPEPRIVMSADYRIVAANAAYIREFGDGTPLAGRMCYEVSHRFDVPCDQAGESCPLKLSLEDGNPQRVLHLHHTPHGEEHVAVETTPIRDDEG
;
A
#
# COMPACT_ATOMS: atom_id res chain seq x y z
N MET A 1 19.07 -12.81 -6.12
CA MET A 1 18.10 -13.67 -5.39
C MET A 1 16.85 -12.91 -4.96
N THR A 2 16.93 -11.61 -4.65
CA THR A 2 15.79 -10.74 -4.29
C THR A 2 14.69 -10.64 -5.34
N ALA A 3 15.03 -10.60 -6.63
CA ALA A 3 14.04 -10.46 -7.71
C ALA A 3 13.07 -11.65 -7.83
N HIS A 4 13.49 -12.87 -7.46
CA HIS A 4 12.65 -14.06 -7.61
C HIS A 4 11.53 -14.12 -6.56
N LEU A 5 11.87 -13.80 -5.29
CA LEU A 5 10.92 -13.72 -4.19
C LEU A 5 9.85 -12.66 -4.42
N LEU A 6 10.22 -11.53 -5.02
CA LEU A 6 9.27 -10.49 -5.37
C LEU A 6 8.25 -10.98 -6.42
N SER A 7 8.70 -11.73 -7.43
CA SER A 7 7.80 -12.29 -8.45
C SER A 7 6.81 -13.31 -7.88
N GLU A 8 7.24 -14.18 -6.96
CA GLU A 8 6.35 -15.15 -6.30
C GLU A 8 5.32 -14.44 -5.41
N LEU A 9 5.76 -13.43 -4.64
CA LEU A 9 4.86 -12.62 -3.82
C LEU A 9 3.82 -11.88 -4.68
N ILE A 10 4.24 -11.27 -5.79
CA ILE A 10 3.30 -10.62 -6.72
C ILE A 10 2.30 -11.62 -7.27
N SER A 11 2.76 -12.79 -7.73
CA SER A 11 1.88 -13.84 -8.25
C SER A 11 0.87 -14.31 -7.21
N PHE A 12 1.25 -14.36 -5.93
CA PHE A 12 0.31 -14.66 -4.84
C PHE A 12 -0.72 -13.53 -4.64
N LEU A 13 -0.27 -12.27 -4.61
CA LEU A 13 -1.14 -11.10 -4.44
C LEU A 13 -2.12 -10.90 -5.61
N ASP A 14 -1.74 -11.28 -6.83
CA ASP A 14 -2.62 -11.24 -8.01
C ASP A 14 -3.81 -12.21 -7.90
N GLY A 15 -3.71 -13.24 -7.07
CA GLY A 15 -4.83 -14.13 -6.75
C GLY A 15 -5.86 -13.52 -5.80
N LEU A 16 -5.56 -12.39 -5.15
CA LEU A 16 -6.47 -11.73 -4.22
C LEU A 16 -7.37 -10.71 -4.94
N PRO A 17 -8.67 -10.65 -4.61
CA PRO A 17 -9.62 -9.81 -5.35
C PRO A 17 -9.48 -8.31 -5.04
N GLU A 18 -8.96 -7.97 -3.87
CA GLU A 18 -8.84 -6.61 -3.35
C GLU A 18 -7.52 -5.94 -3.76
N PRO A 19 -7.46 -4.59 -3.80
CA PRO A 19 -6.21 -3.86 -4.00
C PRO A 19 -5.14 -4.22 -2.97
N ARG A 20 -3.96 -4.63 -3.43
CA ARG A 20 -2.80 -4.93 -2.59
C ARG A 20 -1.54 -4.32 -3.18
N ILE A 21 -0.70 -3.77 -2.31
CA ILE A 21 0.65 -3.32 -2.64
C ILE A 21 1.66 -3.88 -1.65
N VAL A 22 2.87 -4.08 -2.12
CA VAL A 22 4.08 -4.21 -1.30
C VAL A 22 4.77 -2.87 -1.33
N MET A 23 5.14 -2.34 -0.17
CA MET A 23 5.84 -1.06 -0.06
C MET A 23 7.01 -1.16 0.91
N SER A 24 8.02 -0.32 0.69
CA SER A 24 9.14 -0.15 1.61
C SER A 24 8.72 0.65 2.85
N ALA A 25 9.56 0.65 3.89
CA ALA A 25 9.37 1.47 5.09
C ALA A 25 9.34 2.98 4.78
N ASP A 26 9.98 3.42 3.69
CA ASP A 26 9.97 4.81 3.22
C ASP A 26 8.79 5.11 2.28
N TYR A 27 7.64 4.44 2.47
CA TYR A 27 6.38 4.66 1.74
C TYR A 27 6.41 4.35 0.23
N ARG A 28 7.53 3.91 -0.34
CA ARG A 28 7.62 3.60 -1.78
C ARG A 28 6.98 2.27 -2.13
N ILE A 29 6.11 2.28 -3.13
CA ILE A 29 5.56 1.06 -3.74
C ILE A 29 6.69 0.28 -4.38
N VAL A 30 6.84 -0.97 -3.96
CA VAL A 30 7.76 -1.96 -4.56
C VAL A 30 7.02 -2.75 -5.63
N ALA A 31 5.77 -3.13 -5.34
CA ALA A 31 4.91 -3.85 -6.27
C ALA A 31 3.43 -3.63 -5.97
N ALA A 32 2.58 -3.86 -6.97
CA ALA A 32 1.13 -3.74 -6.88
C ALA A 32 0.48 -4.92 -7.61
N ASN A 33 -0.61 -5.46 -7.05
CA ASN A 33 -1.38 -6.49 -7.74
C ASN A 33 -2.30 -5.89 -8.81
N ALA A 34 -2.87 -6.75 -9.65
CA ALA A 34 -3.78 -6.36 -10.73
C ALA A 34 -5.00 -5.55 -10.25
N ALA A 35 -5.53 -5.85 -9.05
CA ALA A 35 -6.66 -5.11 -8.49
C ALA A 35 -6.29 -3.66 -8.14
N TYR A 36 -5.13 -3.44 -7.51
CA TYR A 36 -4.65 -2.11 -7.17
C TYR A 36 -4.33 -1.28 -8.43
N ILE A 37 -3.71 -1.89 -9.43
CA ILE A 37 -3.41 -1.22 -10.71
C ILE A 37 -4.71 -0.79 -11.42
N ARG A 38 -5.74 -1.64 -11.40
CA ARG A 38 -7.04 -1.31 -12.02
C ARG A 38 -7.72 -0.11 -11.34
N GLU A 39 -7.56 0.02 -10.03
CA GLU A 39 -8.27 1.04 -9.24
C GLU A 39 -7.52 2.37 -9.15
N PHE A 40 -6.20 2.33 -8.97
CA PHE A 40 -5.37 3.52 -8.74
C PHE A 40 -4.38 3.82 -9.88
N GLY A 41 -4.24 2.92 -10.85
CA GLY A 41 -3.30 3.09 -11.96
C GLY A 41 -3.71 4.18 -12.94
N ASP A 42 -2.73 4.94 -13.42
CA ASP A 42 -2.89 6.03 -14.39
C ASP A 42 -2.21 5.73 -15.75
N GLY A 43 -1.85 4.46 -15.99
CA GLY A 43 -1.12 4.02 -17.17
C GLY A 43 0.40 4.19 -17.08
N THR A 44 0.93 4.73 -15.98
CA THR A 44 2.37 4.79 -15.70
C THR A 44 2.82 3.73 -14.69
N PRO A 45 4.11 3.36 -14.66
CA PRO A 45 4.62 2.44 -13.65
C PRO A 45 4.41 2.96 -12.22
N LEU A 46 3.84 2.12 -11.36
CA LEU A 46 3.59 2.45 -9.95
C LEU A 46 4.82 2.19 -9.05
N ALA A 47 5.69 1.26 -9.43
CA ALA A 47 6.88 0.94 -8.65
C ALA A 47 7.81 2.18 -8.54
N GLY A 48 8.26 2.46 -7.32
CA GLY A 48 9.09 3.61 -6.97
C GLY A 48 8.31 4.86 -6.54
N ARG A 49 7.02 4.94 -6.84
CA ARG A 49 6.11 6.02 -6.38
C ARG A 49 5.71 5.82 -4.93
N MET A 50 5.27 6.89 -4.27
CA MET A 50 4.82 6.88 -2.88
C MET A 50 3.40 6.32 -2.77
N CYS A 51 3.11 5.52 -1.74
CA CYS A 51 1.77 4.95 -1.58
C CYS A 51 0.69 6.04 -1.39
N TYR A 52 1.01 7.13 -0.69
CA TYR A 52 0.08 8.23 -0.44
C TYR A 52 -0.19 9.08 -1.69
N GLU A 53 0.76 9.20 -2.63
CA GLU A 53 0.53 9.93 -3.88
C GLU A 53 -0.40 9.14 -4.82
N VAL A 54 -0.27 7.81 -4.83
CA VAL A 54 -1.03 6.93 -5.71
C VAL A 54 -2.43 6.62 -5.14
N SER A 55 -2.50 6.21 -3.88
CA SER A 55 -3.77 5.81 -3.24
C SER A 55 -4.66 7.01 -2.87
N HIS A 56 -4.05 8.12 -2.42
CA HIS A 56 -4.78 9.25 -1.83
C HIS A 56 -4.62 10.57 -2.57
N ARG A 57 -3.67 10.67 -3.52
CA ARG A 57 -3.29 11.92 -4.19
C ARG A 57 -2.80 13.00 -3.22
N PHE A 58 -2.22 12.58 -2.11
CA PHE A 58 -1.54 13.48 -1.19
C PHE A 58 -0.10 13.74 -1.63
N ASP A 59 0.44 14.88 -1.23
CA ASP A 59 1.86 15.21 -1.38
C ASP A 59 2.69 14.78 -0.15
N VAL A 60 2.01 14.37 0.93
CA VAL A 60 2.59 13.96 2.21
C VAL A 60 1.94 12.67 2.73
N PRO A 61 2.59 11.92 3.64
CA PRO A 61 1.98 10.76 4.29
C PRO A 61 0.62 11.06 4.95
N CYS A 62 -0.24 10.05 5.04
CA CYS A 62 -1.63 10.20 5.50
C CYS A 62 -1.74 10.90 6.87
N ASP A 63 -0.81 10.64 7.80
CA ASP A 63 -0.77 11.26 9.14
C ASP A 63 -0.48 12.76 9.12
N GLN A 64 0.19 13.24 8.08
CA GLN A 64 0.45 14.66 7.87
C GLN A 64 -0.71 15.34 7.13
N ALA A 65 -1.54 14.56 6.43
CA ALA A 65 -2.77 15.01 5.79
C ALA A 65 -4.01 14.94 6.71
N GLY A 66 -3.85 14.50 7.97
CA GLY A 66 -4.92 14.44 8.97
C GLY A 66 -5.62 13.09 9.12
N GLU A 67 -5.12 12.03 8.47
CA GLU A 67 -5.64 10.67 8.56
C GLU A 67 -4.71 9.75 9.37
N SER A 68 -5.20 8.65 9.93
CA SER A 68 -4.30 7.68 10.57
C SER A 68 -3.53 6.90 9.50
N CYS A 69 -2.20 6.88 9.53
CA CYS A 69 -1.40 6.10 8.58
C CYS A 69 -1.10 4.69 9.14
N PRO A 70 -1.58 3.59 8.51
CA PRO A 70 -1.38 2.24 9.04
C PRO A 70 0.08 1.81 8.95
N LEU A 71 0.79 2.22 7.88
CA LEU A 71 2.22 1.95 7.74
C LEU A 71 3.03 2.57 8.88
N LYS A 72 2.77 3.84 9.22
CA LYS A 72 3.47 4.52 10.32
C LYS A 72 3.27 3.77 11.64
N LEU A 73 2.03 3.42 11.95
CA LEU A 73 1.71 2.67 13.17
C LEU A 73 2.41 1.29 13.18
N SER A 74 2.45 0.59 12.04
CA SER A 74 3.12 -0.71 11.93
C SER A 74 4.64 -0.59 12.08
N LEU A 75 5.23 0.53 11.64
CA LEU A 75 6.66 0.81 11.84
C LEU A 75 6.97 1.15 13.30
N GLU A 76 6.05 1.81 14.00
CA GLU A 76 6.22 2.18 15.41
C GLU A 76 6.14 0.97 16.36
N ASP A 77 5.22 0.04 16.12
CA ASP A 77 4.97 -1.08 17.05
C ASP A 77 5.38 -2.47 16.52
N GLY A 78 5.71 -2.56 15.23
CA GLY A 78 6.15 -3.79 14.57
C GLY A 78 5.04 -4.82 14.31
N ASN A 79 3.76 -4.45 14.48
CA ASN A 79 2.61 -5.34 14.33
C ASN A 79 1.74 -4.97 13.13
N PRO A 80 0.85 -5.88 12.68
CA PRO A 80 -0.19 -5.55 11.73
C PRO A 80 -1.09 -4.43 12.26
N GLN A 81 -1.38 -3.46 11.42
CA GLN A 81 -2.24 -2.33 11.75
C GLN A 81 -3.41 -2.26 10.79
N ARG A 82 -4.56 -1.86 11.32
CA ARG A 82 -5.77 -1.63 10.54
C ARG A 82 -6.40 -0.33 10.97
N VAL A 83 -6.61 0.56 10.00
CA VAL A 83 -7.23 1.86 10.22
C VAL A 83 -8.34 2.08 9.20
N LEU A 84 -9.23 3.02 9.48
CA LEU A 84 -10.25 3.45 8.54
C LEU A 84 -9.76 4.74 7.88
N HIS A 85 -9.57 4.72 6.57
CA HIS A 85 -9.29 5.90 5.77
C HIS A 85 -10.58 6.45 5.17
N LEU A 86 -10.54 7.73 4.80
CA LEU A 86 -11.53 8.32 3.93
C LEU A 86 -10.95 8.38 2.50
N HIS A 87 -11.42 7.51 1.62
CA HIS A 87 -10.98 7.51 0.23
C HIS A 87 -11.94 8.35 -0.61
N HIS A 88 -11.38 9.15 -1.53
CA HIS A 88 -12.15 9.80 -2.57
C HIS A 88 -12.34 8.83 -3.74
N THR A 89 -13.51 8.20 -3.81
CA THR A 89 -13.88 7.31 -4.92
C THR A 89 -14.68 8.08 -5.97
N PRO A 90 -14.90 7.51 -7.17
CA PRO A 90 -15.83 8.09 -8.15
C PRO A 90 -17.28 8.26 -7.63
N HIS A 91 -17.64 7.60 -6.53
CA HIS A 91 -18.97 7.67 -5.92
C HIS A 91 -19.07 8.66 -4.75
N GLY A 92 -17.96 9.30 -4.36
CA GLY A 92 -17.89 10.24 -3.25
C GLY A 92 -16.86 9.81 -2.22
N GLU A 93 -16.98 10.33 -1.01
CA GLU A 93 -16.12 9.92 0.11
C GLU A 93 -16.60 8.57 0.66
N GLU A 94 -15.71 7.58 0.68
CA GLU A 94 -15.97 6.25 1.22
C GLU A 94 -15.00 5.94 2.37
N HIS A 95 -15.54 5.32 3.41
CA HIS A 95 -14.72 4.82 4.50
C HIS A 95 -14.17 3.45 4.12
N VAL A 96 -12.86 3.37 3.92
CA VAL A 96 -12.17 2.16 3.49
C VAL A 96 -11.27 1.67 4.62
N ALA A 97 -11.41 0.41 4.99
CA ALA A 97 -10.49 -0.21 5.94
C ALA A 97 -9.17 -0.55 5.22
N VAL A 98 -8.07 0.02 5.68
CA VAL A 98 -6.73 -0.24 5.16
C VAL A 98 -5.93 -0.99 6.21
N GLU A 99 -5.28 -2.07 5.78
CA GLU A 99 -4.47 -2.94 6.62
C GLU A 99 -3.03 -3.00 6.11
N THR A 100 -2.07 -2.91 7.02
CA THR A 100 -0.64 -3.13 6.74
C THR A 100 -0.12 -4.24 7.63
N THR A 101 0.60 -5.19 7.03
CA THR A 101 1.27 -6.29 7.74
C THR A 101 2.76 -6.21 7.45
N PRO A 102 3.62 -6.07 8.48
CA PRO A 102 5.07 -6.05 8.28
C PRO A 102 5.58 -7.31 7.58
N ILE A 103 6.39 -7.13 6.54
CA ILE A 103 7.16 -8.20 5.90
C ILE A 103 8.60 -8.02 6.35
N ARG A 104 9.05 -8.98 7.15
CA ARG A 104 10.39 -9.04 7.75
C ARG A 104 11.39 -9.69 6.80
N ASP A 105 12.65 -9.32 6.92
CA ASP A 105 13.72 -9.98 6.18
C ASP A 105 14.14 -11.29 6.87
N ASP A 106 15.28 -11.85 6.46
CA ASP A 106 15.79 -13.10 7.02
C ASP A 106 16.35 -12.95 8.45
N GLU A 107 16.55 -11.73 8.94
CA GLU A 107 16.94 -11.45 10.33
C GLU A 107 15.73 -11.22 11.25
N GLY A 108 14.52 -11.10 10.70
CA GLY A 108 13.26 -10.94 11.44
C GLY A 108 12.81 -9.50 11.55
#